data_AF-A0AAN4ZM60-F1
#
_entry.id   AF-A0AAN4ZM60-F1
#
_cell.length_a   1.000
_cell.length_b   1.000
_cell.length_c   1.000
_cell.angle_alpha   90.00
_cell.angle_beta   90.00
_cell.angle_gamma   90.00
#
_symmetry.space_group_name_H-M   'P 1'
#
loop_
_entity.id
_entity.type
_entity.pdbx_description
1 polymer ?
#
loop_
_entity_poly.entity_id
_entity_poly.type
_entity_poly.pdbx_seq_one_letter_code
_entity_poly.pdbx_strand_id
1 'polypeptide(L)'
;SCPFQNERIPSIIIWTESVENIHNWFINRLIEEKCPKQCKFLPRPEMKDVLDHDAVVFHTKEVNVLDVPKSRNADQLYLLFAQEAPFSRWKWRSIFGWLPEYFFNGTITYSRLSNYTMDYDSAASERLKLTREVVRNKTNSVLGVISNCYSDSDREEIIDELHDQMDITLRYPIFYIS
;
A
#
# COMPACT_ATOMS: atom_id res chain seq x y z
N SER A 1 7.75 37.12 -1.37
CA SER A 1 8.46 36.79 -0.12
C SER A 1 7.54 35.95 0.74
N CYS A 2 7.75 34.64 0.80
CA CYS A 2 6.99 33.80 1.74
C CYS A 2 7.59 33.97 3.15
N PRO A 3 6.80 34.35 4.17
CA PRO A 3 7.30 34.42 5.52
C PRO A 3 7.43 32.99 6.05
N PHE A 4 8.67 32.54 6.26
CA PHE A 4 8.96 31.38 7.10
C PHE A 4 8.61 31.77 8.54
N GLN A 5 7.33 31.64 8.91
CA GLN A 5 6.96 31.51 10.32
C GLN A 5 7.43 30.13 10.77
N ASN A 6 8.16 30.06 11.89
CA ASN A 6 8.58 28.84 12.59
C ASN A 6 7.68 27.63 12.28
N GLU A 7 8.03 26.85 11.24
CA GLU A 7 7.21 25.72 10.81
C GLU A 7 7.42 24.60 11.84
N ARG A 8 6.41 24.37 12.69
CA ARG A 8 6.33 23.17 13.52
C ARG A 8 6.50 21.95 12.61
N ILE A 9 7.48 21.10 12.92
CA ILE A 9 7.70 19.84 12.21
C ILE A 9 6.48 18.94 12.45
N PRO A 10 5.70 18.56 11.42
CA PRO A 10 4.57 17.67 11.59
C PRO A 10 5.02 16.32 12.13
N SER A 11 4.22 15.74 13.01
CA SER A 11 4.45 14.45 13.62
C SER A 11 3.42 13.41 13.13
N ILE A 12 3.92 12.25 12.72
CA ILE A 12 3.16 11.19 12.10
C ILE A 12 3.34 9.94 12.96
N ILE A 13 2.24 9.42 13.48
CA ILE A 13 2.22 8.15 14.21
C ILE A 13 2.04 7.02 13.21
N ILE A 14 2.84 5.98 13.35
CA ILE A 14 2.53 4.71 12.70
C ILE A 14 1.84 3.81 13.74
N TRP A 15 0.54 3.60 13.55
CA TRP A 15 -0.34 2.96 14.53
C TRP A 15 -0.17 1.45 14.59
N THR A 16 -0.07 0.82 13.43
CA THR A 16 0.07 -0.62 13.32
C THR A 16 1.54 -1.00 13.52
N GLU A 17 1.78 -1.93 14.43
CA GLU A 17 3.10 -2.50 14.72
C GLU A 17 3.54 -3.38 13.56
N SER A 18 3.94 -2.76 12.45
CA SER A 18 4.62 -3.53 11.44
C SER A 18 5.87 -4.11 12.07
N VAL A 19 6.07 -5.41 11.90
CA VAL A 19 7.35 -6.09 12.11
C VAL A 19 8.43 -5.14 11.60
N GLU A 20 9.43 -4.80 12.42
CA GLU A 20 10.43 -3.70 12.32
C GLU A 20 10.91 -3.30 10.90
N ASN A 21 10.75 -4.16 9.90
CA ASN A 21 11.13 -3.98 8.51
C ASN A 21 10.24 -3.02 7.69
N ILE A 22 8.91 -2.99 7.85
CA ILE A 22 8.05 -2.12 6.99
C ILE A 22 8.11 -0.66 7.46
N HIS A 23 8.11 -0.41 8.78
CA HIS A 23 8.35 0.94 9.33
C HIS A 23 9.66 1.51 8.82
N ASN A 24 10.75 0.75 8.95
CA ASN A 24 12.07 1.19 8.53
C ASN A 24 12.12 1.40 7.02
N TRP A 25 11.59 0.48 6.21
CA TRP A 25 11.56 0.66 4.76
C TRP A 25 10.73 1.87 4.32
N PHE A 26 9.52 2.05 4.86
CA PHE A 26 8.63 3.16 4.50
C PHE A 26 9.21 4.51 4.94
N ILE A 27 9.71 4.60 6.17
CA ILE A 27 10.35 5.80 6.70
C ILE A 27 11.63 6.10 5.92
N ASN A 28 12.48 5.10 5.66
CA ASN A 28 13.69 5.28 4.86
C ASN A 28 13.37 5.73 3.45
N ARG A 29 12.35 5.17 2.78
CA ARG A 29 11.89 5.63 1.46
C ARG A 29 11.51 7.10 1.47
N LEU A 30 10.72 7.53 2.47
CA LEU A 30 10.30 8.94 2.59
C LEU A 30 11.47 9.89 2.89
N ILE A 31 12.46 9.43 3.64
CA ILE A 31 13.69 10.19 3.94
C ILE A 31 14.62 10.24 2.71
N GLU A 32 14.76 9.12 1.99
CA GLU A 32 15.66 8.97 0.82
C GLU A 32 15.18 9.76 -0.40
N GLU A 33 13.87 9.93 -0.59
CA GLU A 33 13.29 10.69 -1.71
C GLU A 33 13.48 12.23 -1.62
N LYS A 34 14.34 12.71 -0.69
CA LYS A 34 14.64 14.15 -0.50
C LYS A 34 13.37 14.99 -0.36
N CYS A 35 12.43 14.54 0.47
CA CYS A 35 11.24 15.31 0.78
C CYS A 35 11.66 16.73 1.25
N PRO A 36 11.19 17.81 0.59
CA PRO A 36 11.59 19.17 0.94
C PRO A 36 11.05 19.63 2.30
N LYS A 37 10.16 18.83 2.92
CA LYS A 37 9.55 19.08 4.22
C LYS A 37 9.98 17.99 5.20
N GLN A 38 10.40 18.40 6.38
CA GLN A 38 10.75 17.46 7.46
C GLN A 38 9.49 17.02 8.19
N CYS A 39 9.38 15.72 8.46
CA CYS A 39 8.33 15.13 9.29
C CYS A 39 8.97 14.23 10.35
N LYS A 40 8.39 14.19 11.55
CA LYS A 40 8.79 13.28 12.62
C LYS A 40 7.90 12.04 12.61
N PHE A 41 8.48 10.89 12.30
CA PHE A 41 7.79 9.61 12.45
C PHE A 41 7.98 9.07 13.86
N LEU A 42 6.91 8.56 14.44
CA LEU A 42 6.89 7.99 15.79
C LEU A 42 6.17 6.64 15.74
N PRO A 43 6.79 5.56 16.26
CA PRO A 43 6.10 4.31 16.43
C PRO A 43 5.08 4.45 17.57
N ARG A 44 3.99 3.69 17.49
CA ARG A 44 2.90 3.74 18.48
C ARG A 44 3.35 3.63 19.95
N PRO A 45 4.29 2.76 20.35
CA PRO A 45 4.71 2.67 21.75
C PRO A 45 5.35 3.95 22.31
N GLU A 46 5.87 4.83 21.45
CA GLU A 46 6.45 6.12 21.84
C GLU A 46 5.41 7.26 21.91
N MET A 47 4.19 7.01 21.43
CA MET A 47 3.08 7.97 21.46
C MET A 47 2.46 8.02 22.86
N LYS A 48 2.31 9.22 23.42
CA LYS A 48 1.61 9.44 24.70
C LYS A 48 0.11 9.65 24.51
N ASP A 49 -0.26 10.52 23.58
CA ASP A 49 -1.64 10.79 23.19
C ASP A 49 -1.70 10.95 21.68
N VAL A 50 -2.67 10.27 21.05
CA VAL A 50 -2.89 10.36 19.62
C VAL A 50 -3.26 11.79 19.21
N LEU A 51 -3.92 12.55 20.08
CA LEU A 51 -4.42 13.90 19.78
C LEU A 51 -3.29 14.93 19.61
N ASP A 52 -2.08 14.66 20.10
CA ASP A 52 -0.95 15.58 19.99
C ASP A 52 -0.27 15.56 18.61
N HIS A 53 -0.66 14.60 17.77
CA HIS A 53 -0.02 14.32 16.49
C HIS A 53 -0.82 14.81 15.29
N ASP A 54 -0.15 15.00 14.17
CA ASP A 54 -0.74 15.62 12.97
C ASP A 54 -1.35 14.56 12.04
N ALA A 55 -0.78 13.36 12.02
CA ALA A 55 -1.32 12.24 11.25
C ALA A 55 -1.11 10.88 11.95
N VAL A 56 -1.94 9.91 11.58
CA VAL A 56 -1.90 8.52 12.02
C VAL A 56 -1.99 7.61 10.80
N VAL A 57 -1.01 6.73 10.63
CA VAL A 57 -0.91 5.80 9.50
C VAL A 57 -1.21 4.39 9.96
N PHE A 58 -2.03 3.68 9.19
CA PHE A 58 -2.47 2.33 9.47
C PHE A 58 -2.11 1.41 8.31
N HIS A 59 -1.26 0.41 8.55
CA HIS A 59 -0.96 -0.62 7.57
C HIS A 59 -2.15 -1.59 7.45
N THR A 60 -2.74 -1.69 6.26
CA THR A 60 -3.98 -2.46 6.00
C THR A 60 -4.00 -3.87 6.57
N LYS A 61 -2.89 -4.63 6.45
CA LYS A 61 -2.83 -6.01 6.96
C LYS A 61 -3.02 -6.12 8.47
N GLU A 62 -2.63 -5.09 9.21
CA GLU A 62 -2.49 -5.12 10.67
C GLU A 62 -3.57 -4.34 11.39
N VAL A 63 -4.45 -3.63 10.66
CA VAL A 63 -5.57 -2.91 11.27
C VAL A 63 -6.39 -3.85 12.13
N ASN A 64 -6.49 -3.55 13.42
CA ASN A 64 -7.40 -4.21 14.34
C ASN A 64 -8.49 -3.20 14.68
N VAL A 65 -9.72 -3.45 14.21
CA VAL A 65 -10.86 -2.52 14.39
C VAL A 65 -11.25 -2.32 15.86
N LEU A 66 -10.85 -3.24 16.75
CA LEU A 66 -11.04 -3.11 18.19
C LEU A 66 -9.95 -2.25 18.84
N ASP A 67 -8.86 -1.99 18.11
CA ASP A 67 -7.67 -1.32 18.56
C ASP A 67 -7.31 -0.18 17.60
N VAL A 68 -8.22 0.80 17.53
CA VAL A 68 -8.05 2.06 16.81
C VAL A 68 -8.30 3.22 17.76
N PRO A 69 -7.78 4.43 17.46
CA PRO A 69 -8.13 5.63 18.22
C PRO A 69 -9.65 5.83 18.27
N LYS A 70 -10.17 6.06 19.48
CA LYS A 70 -11.59 6.35 19.70
C LYS A 70 -11.94 7.82 19.46
N SER A 71 -10.94 8.68 19.41
CA SER A 71 -11.06 10.12 19.22
C SER A 71 -9.95 10.61 18.29
N ARG A 72 -10.27 11.65 17.51
CA ARG A 72 -9.31 12.38 16.67
C ARG A 72 -9.67 13.86 16.66
N ASN A 73 -8.68 14.72 16.47
CA ASN A 73 -8.93 16.12 16.12
C ASN A 73 -9.45 16.21 14.69
N ALA A 74 -10.24 17.24 14.41
CA ALA A 74 -10.81 17.45 13.07
C ALA A 74 -9.73 17.61 11.98
N ASP A 75 -8.58 18.16 12.37
CA ASP A 75 -7.46 18.46 11.46
C ASP A 75 -6.48 17.29 11.29
N GLN A 76 -6.68 16.17 12.01
CA GLN A 76 -5.80 15.01 11.93
C GLN A 76 -6.04 14.18 10.67
N LEU A 77 -4.95 13.76 10.02
CA LEU A 77 -5.01 12.82 8.91
C LEU A 77 -4.95 11.37 9.41
N TYR A 78 -5.93 10.56 9.04
CA TYR A 78 -5.98 9.13 9.30
C TYR A 78 -5.82 8.42 7.95
N LEU A 79 -4.63 7.87 7.74
CA LEU A 79 -4.18 7.37 6.45
C LEU A 79 -4.17 5.84 6.45
N LEU A 80 -4.90 5.25 5.52
CA LEU A 80 -4.83 3.82 5.25
C LEU A 80 -3.71 3.54 4.25
N PHE A 81 -2.71 2.78 4.68
CA PHE A 81 -1.54 2.43 3.88
C PHE A 81 -1.64 1.00 3.36
N ALA A 82 -1.57 0.84 2.03
CA ALA A 82 -1.68 -0.44 1.34
C ALA A 82 -0.78 -0.45 0.10
N GLN A 83 0.44 -0.94 0.27
CA GLN A 83 1.31 -1.14 -0.88
C GLN A 83 1.05 -2.47 -1.58
N GLU A 84 0.62 -3.49 -0.85
CA GLU A 84 0.35 -4.80 -1.44
C GLU A 84 -1.09 -4.92 -1.95
N ALA A 85 -1.30 -5.84 -2.89
CA ALA A 85 -2.63 -6.26 -3.29
C ALA A 85 -3.43 -6.75 -2.07
N PRO A 86 -4.78 -6.65 -2.09
CA PRO A 86 -5.65 -7.13 -1.03
C PRO A 86 -5.28 -8.52 -0.53
N PHE A 87 -4.76 -8.62 0.69
CA PHE A 87 -4.32 -9.92 1.24
C PHE A 87 -5.48 -10.84 1.62
N SER A 88 -6.64 -10.29 1.98
CA SER A 88 -7.82 -11.09 2.32
C SER A 88 -9.12 -10.29 2.22
N ARG A 89 -10.12 -10.88 1.56
CA ARG A 89 -11.49 -10.34 1.47
C ARG A 89 -12.12 -10.13 2.85
N TRP A 90 -11.82 -11.00 3.82
CA TRP A 90 -12.34 -10.92 5.19
C TRP A 90 -11.79 -9.73 5.96
N LYS A 91 -10.49 -9.44 5.79
CA LYS A 91 -9.84 -8.30 6.45
C LYS A 91 -10.45 -6.98 5.96
N TRP A 92 -10.61 -6.83 4.65
CA TRP A 92 -11.24 -5.65 4.05
C TRP A 92 -12.68 -5.45 4.51
N ARG A 93 -13.47 -6.54 4.52
CA ARG A 93 -14.84 -6.52 5.04
C ARG A 93 -14.88 -6.15 6.52
N SER A 94 -13.87 -6.53 7.30
CA SER A 94 -13.78 -6.12 8.70
C SER A 94 -13.49 -4.61 8.82
N ILE A 95 -12.46 -4.10 8.15
CA ILE A 95 -12.07 -2.69 8.20
C ILE A 95 -13.24 -1.80 7.78
N PHE A 96 -13.85 -2.06 6.62
CA PHE A 96 -14.92 -1.21 6.07
C PHE A 96 -16.32 -1.57 6.58
N GLY A 97 -16.49 -2.70 7.26
CA GLY A 97 -17.77 -3.09 7.88
C GLY A 97 -17.93 -2.59 9.31
N TRP A 98 -16.83 -2.44 10.06
CA TRP A 98 -16.87 -2.06 11.47
C TRP A 98 -16.44 -0.62 11.74
N LEU A 99 -15.59 -0.03 10.89
CA LEU A 99 -15.20 1.38 11.04
C LEU A 99 -16.16 2.29 10.27
N PRO A 100 -16.42 3.51 10.76
CA PRO A 100 -17.14 4.51 9.98
C PRO A 100 -16.45 4.76 8.64
N GLU A 101 -17.25 5.03 7.59
CA GLU A 101 -16.74 5.28 6.22
C GLU A 101 -15.69 6.39 6.16
N TYR A 102 -15.82 7.40 7.02
CA TYR A 102 -14.92 8.56 7.13
C TYR A 102 -13.78 8.38 8.15
N PHE A 103 -13.61 7.16 8.70
CA PHE A 103 -12.55 6.89 9.67
C PHE A 103 -11.17 7.16 9.07
N PHE A 104 -10.93 6.72 7.84
CA PHE A 104 -9.78 7.14 7.06
C PHE A 104 -10.17 8.33 6.18
N ASN A 105 -9.38 9.40 6.23
CA ASN A 105 -9.55 10.58 5.35
C ASN A 105 -8.48 10.66 4.27
N GLY A 106 -7.57 9.68 4.23
CA GLY A 106 -6.65 9.52 3.13
C GLY A 106 -6.21 8.08 2.94
N THR A 107 -5.71 7.79 1.74
CA THR A 107 -5.17 6.50 1.34
C THR A 107 -3.79 6.69 0.73
N ILE A 108 -2.87 5.79 1.09
CA ILE A 108 -1.53 5.68 0.48
C ILE A 108 -1.43 4.30 -0.16
N THR A 109 -1.44 4.23 -1.50
CA THR A 109 -1.40 2.96 -2.22
C THR A 109 -0.62 3.06 -3.53
N TYR A 110 -0.37 1.93 -4.19
CA TYR A 110 0.18 1.90 -5.56
C TYR A 110 -0.82 2.40 -6.63
N SER A 111 -2.09 2.59 -6.29
CA SER A 111 -3.11 3.07 -7.22
C SER A 111 -2.94 4.58 -7.47
N ARG A 112 -3.09 5.00 -8.73
CA ARG A 112 -3.19 6.43 -9.09
C ARG A 112 -4.48 7.10 -8.61
N LEU A 113 -5.43 6.30 -8.11
CA LEU A 113 -6.69 6.79 -7.56
C LEU A 113 -6.64 7.05 -6.05
N SER A 114 -5.55 6.70 -5.36
CA SER A 114 -5.41 7.04 -3.94
C SER A 114 -5.10 8.52 -3.72
N ASN A 115 -5.37 9.02 -2.51
CA ASN A 115 -5.08 10.42 -2.15
C ASN A 115 -3.58 10.73 -2.28
N TYR A 116 -2.76 9.74 -1.95
CA TYR A 116 -1.32 9.77 -2.11
C TYR A 116 -0.89 8.47 -2.79
N THR A 117 -0.12 8.55 -3.86
CA THR A 117 0.34 7.37 -4.60
C THR A 117 1.77 7.04 -4.18
N MET A 118 2.02 5.76 -3.92
CA MET A 118 3.35 5.21 -3.69
C MET A 118 3.62 4.11 -4.70
N ASP A 119 4.20 4.53 -5.83
CA ASP A 119 4.54 3.62 -6.92
C ASP A 119 5.68 2.69 -6.49
N TYR A 120 5.54 1.39 -6.77
CA TYR A 120 6.62 0.41 -6.55
C TYR A 120 7.89 0.75 -7.35
N ASP A 121 7.75 1.50 -8.45
CA ASP A 121 8.79 1.60 -9.45
C ASP A 121 8.71 2.93 -10.22
N SER A 122 9.26 4.01 -9.65
CA SER A 122 9.45 5.26 -10.39
C SER A 122 10.44 5.09 -11.56
N ALA A 123 11.30 4.05 -11.54
CA ALA A 123 12.30 3.78 -12.58
C ALA A 123 11.79 2.93 -13.76
N ALA A 124 10.69 2.18 -13.62
CA ALA A 124 10.15 1.37 -14.73
C ALA A 124 9.33 2.19 -15.72
N SER A 125 8.71 3.30 -15.29
CA SER A 125 7.85 4.11 -16.16
C SER A 125 8.61 4.84 -17.26
N GLU A 126 9.87 5.23 -17.02
CA GLU A 126 10.75 5.76 -18.09
C GLU A 126 11.32 4.64 -18.99
N ARG A 127 11.33 3.38 -18.54
CA ARG A 127 11.96 2.26 -19.25
C ARG A 127 11.00 1.46 -20.13
N LEU A 128 9.69 1.52 -19.88
CA LEU A 128 8.71 0.73 -20.63
C LEU A 128 7.59 1.64 -21.17
N LYS A 129 7.86 2.28 -22.32
CA LYS A 129 6.81 2.81 -23.19
C LYS A 129 6.06 1.66 -23.85
N LEU A 130 5.27 0.95 -23.05
CA LEU A 130 4.37 -0.10 -23.52
C LEU A 130 3.20 0.56 -24.27
N THR A 131 3.29 0.61 -25.60
CA THR A 131 2.15 0.96 -26.44
C THR A 131 1.32 -0.30 -26.70
N ARG A 132 0.02 -0.15 -27.02
CA ARG A 132 -0.83 -1.30 -27.43
C ARG A 132 -0.23 -2.07 -28.61
N GLU A 133 0.51 -1.40 -29.47
CA GLU A 133 1.20 -1.98 -30.61
C GLU A 133 2.39 -2.87 -30.18
N VAL A 134 3.17 -2.45 -29.19
CA VAL A 134 4.25 -3.27 -28.60
C VAL A 134 3.69 -4.53 -27.97
N VAL A 135 2.54 -4.44 -27.29
CA VAL A 135 1.88 -5.62 -26.69
C VAL A 135 1.34 -6.56 -27.77
N ARG A 136 0.72 -6.04 -28.83
CA ARG A 136 0.20 -6.84 -29.95
C ARG A 136 1.28 -7.56 -30.76
N ASN A 137 2.47 -6.99 -30.84
CA ASN A 137 3.59 -7.58 -31.56
C ASN A 137 4.40 -8.58 -30.72
N LYS A 138 4.08 -8.77 -29.44
CA LYS A 138 4.69 -9.84 -28.64
C LYS A 138 4.08 -11.19 -29.01
N THR A 139 4.86 -11.99 -29.72
CA THR A 139 4.51 -13.37 -30.10
C THR A 139 5.23 -14.42 -29.25
N ASN A 140 6.08 -14.00 -28.32
CA ASN A 140 6.86 -14.91 -27.48
C ASN A 140 5.96 -15.54 -26.41
N SER A 141 6.06 -16.84 -26.21
CA SER A 141 5.33 -17.57 -25.17
C SER A 141 5.61 -16.98 -23.78
N VAL A 142 4.56 -16.88 -22.96
CA VAL A 142 4.63 -16.39 -21.59
C VAL A 142 4.82 -17.57 -20.64
N LEU A 143 5.83 -17.51 -19.76
CA LEU A 143 5.97 -18.47 -18.66
C LEU A 143 5.36 -17.88 -17.38
N GLY A 144 4.24 -18.43 -16.93
CA GLY A 144 3.65 -18.14 -15.63
C GLY A 144 4.12 -19.14 -14.58
N VAL A 145 4.75 -18.67 -13.50
CA VAL A 145 5.11 -19.51 -12.35
C VAL A 145 4.14 -19.20 -11.20
N ILE A 146 3.26 -20.15 -10.87
CA ILE A 146 2.14 -19.94 -9.96
C ILE A 146 2.20 -20.94 -8.82
N SER A 147 2.45 -20.47 -7.60
CA SER A 147 2.50 -21.34 -6.41
C SER A 147 1.13 -21.58 -5.75
N ASN A 148 0.12 -20.76 -6.06
CA ASN A 148 -1.24 -20.91 -5.56
C ASN A 148 -2.23 -20.96 -6.73
N CYS A 149 -2.80 -22.14 -6.98
CA CYS A 149 -3.70 -22.40 -8.10
C CYS A 149 -5.09 -21.76 -7.94
N TYR A 150 -5.51 -21.49 -6.70
CA TYR A 150 -6.81 -20.89 -6.40
C TYR A 150 -6.59 -19.57 -5.68
N SER A 151 -6.77 -18.47 -6.39
CA SER A 151 -6.48 -17.15 -5.83
C SER A 151 -7.77 -16.46 -5.40
N ASP A 152 -7.74 -15.79 -4.25
CA ASP A 152 -8.87 -14.92 -3.83
C ASP A 152 -9.13 -13.76 -4.80
N SER A 153 -8.18 -13.51 -5.71
CA SER A 153 -8.22 -12.48 -6.75
C SER A 153 -8.82 -12.94 -8.07
N ASP A 154 -9.20 -14.21 -8.20
CA ASP A 154 -9.70 -14.81 -9.45
C ASP A 154 -8.72 -14.61 -10.63
N ARG A 155 -7.41 -14.56 -10.33
CA ARG A 155 -6.34 -14.34 -11.31
C ARG A 155 -6.37 -15.39 -12.43
N GLU A 156 -6.78 -16.60 -12.09
CA GLU A 156 -7.00 -17.71 -13.01
C GLU A 156 -7.94 -17.33 -14.17
N GLU A 157 -9.00 -16.56 -13.92
CA GLU A 157 -9.93 -16.13 -14.98
C GLU A 157 -9.25 -15.22 -15.99
N ILE A 158 -8.41 -14.29 -15.51
CA ILE A 158 -7.62 -13.39 -16.37
C ILE A 158 -6.59 -14.19 -17.18
N ILE A 159 -5.97 -15.20 -16.57
CA ILE A 159 -5.01 -16.08 -17.26
C ILE A 159 -5.72 -16.87 -18.35
N ASP A 160 -6.92 -17.37 -18.09
CA ASP A 160 -7.73 -18.10 -19.07
C ASP A 160 -8.10 -17.20 -20.26
N GLU A 161 -8.54 -15.95 -20.02
CA GLU A 161 -8.80 -14.98 -21.09
C GLU A 161 -7.54 -14.65 -21.91
N LEU A 162 -6.38 -14.59 -21.26
CA LEU A 162 -5.11 -14.31 -21.95
C LEU A 162 -4.64 -15.51 -22.78
N HIS A 163 -4.95 -16.74 -22.37
CA HIS A 163 -4.61 -17.97 -23.08
C HIS A 163 -5.26 -18.03 -24.48
N ASP A 164 -6.38 -17.34 -24.69
CA ASP A 164 -7.01 -17.23 -26.01
C ASP A 164 -6.23 -16.35 -26.99
N GLN A 165 -5.37 -15.46 -26.48
CA GLN A 165 -4.66 -14.46 -27.30
C GLN A 165 -3.15 -14.72 -27.43
N MET A 166 -2.58 -15.57 -26.58
CA MET A 166 -1.16 -15.90 -26.59
C MET A 166 -0.87 -17.27 -25.98
N ASP A 167 0.27 -17.87 -26.36
CA ASP A 167 0.73 -19.12 -25.77
C ASP A 167 1.29 -18.90 -24.36
N ILE A 168 0.60 -19.43 -23.35
CA ILE A 168 0.98 -19.30 -21.93
C ILE A 168 1.32 -20.68 -21.37
N THR A 169 2.58 -20.87 -21.02
CA THR A 169 3.03 -22.04 -20.26
C THR A 169 2.91 -21.75 -18.77
N LEU A 170 2.06 -22.49 -18.06
CA LEU A 170 1.98 -22.43 -16.60
C LEU A 170 2.87 -23.51 -15.97
N ARG A 171 3.58 -23.12 -14.91
CA ARG A 171 4.34 -24.01 -14.04
C ARG A 171 3.89 -23.81 -12.62
N TYR A 172 3.43 -24.90 -12.00
CA TYR A 172 3.02 -24.95 -10.62
C TYR A 172 4.13 -25.61 -9.80
N PRO A 173 5.04 -24.85 -9.17
CA PRO A 173 6.01 -25.44 -8.26
C PRO A 173 5.26 -26.14 -7.12
N ILE A 174 5.44 -27.46 -7.03
CA ILE A 174 4.94 -28.26 -5.91
C ILE A 174 5.80 -27.88 -4.69
N PHE A 175 5.32 -26.92 -3.91
CA PHE A 175 5.84 -26.72 -2.56
C PHE A 175 5.13 -27.75 -1.67
N TYR A 176 5.81 -28.86 -1.38
CA TYR A 176 5.43 -29.73 -0.28
C TYR A 176 5.48 -28.90 1.01
N ILE A 177 4.33 -28.54 1.55
CA ILE A 177 4.24 -28.10 2.94
C ILE A 177 4.20 -29.39 3.77
N SER A 178 5.39 -29.82 4.23
CA SER A 178 5.54 -30.81 5.31
C SER A 178 5.36 -30.15 6.66
#